data_AF-A0A6P2L617-F1
#
_entry.id   AF-A0A6P2L617-F1
#
_cell.length_a   1.000
_cell.length_b   1.000
_cell.length_c   1.000
_cell.angle_alpha   90.00
_cell.angle_beta   90.00
_cell.angle_gamma   90.00
#
_symmetry.space_group_name_H-M   'P 1'
#
loop_
_entity.id
_entity.type
_entity.pdbx_description
1 polymer ?
#
loop_
_entity_poly.entity_id
_entity_poly.type
_entity_poly.pdbx_seq_one_letter_code
_entity_poly.pdbx_strand_id
1 'polypeptide(L)'
;MAIRRQAAHGRVNVREKSAGDCKQKPGVIAPVVDLKRCEGKGDCVAVCPEDVFEIRRIDNADYVGLDLMHRLKLRVHGMKVAYTPNAHACRSCGLCVTACPERAITLARTA
;
A
#
# COMPACT_ATOMS: atom_id res chain seq x y z
N MET A 1 11.01 43.28 34.44
CA MET A 1 10.56 41.95 34.91
C MET A 1 9.25 41.59 34.20
N ALA A 2 9.13 40.35 33.70
CA ALA A 2 7.96 39.70 33.05
C ALA A 2 7.51 40.30 31.69
N ILE A 3 7.88 39.76 30.52
CA ILE A 3 7.41 38.51 29.86
C ILE A 3 5.88 38.55 29.68
N ARG A 4 5.32 38.56 28.46
CA ARG A 4 4.86 37.33 27.79
C ARG A 4 4.69 37.48 26.27
N ARG A 5 5.41 36.59 25.58
CA ARG A 5 5.24 36.17 24.19
C ARG A 5 3.86 35.50 24.00
N GLN A 6 3.19 35.78 22.89
CA GLN A 6 2.13 34.95 22.31
C GLN A 6 2.46 34.84 20.81
N ALA A 7 3.12 33.78 20.37
CA ALA A 7 2.55 32.48 19.99
C ALA A 7 1.64 32.60 18.76
N ALA A 8 2.27 32.67 17.59
CA ALA A 8 1.62 32.49 16.29
C ALA A 8 1.12 31.03 16.18
N HIS A 9 -0.16 30.82 16.44
CA HIS A 9 -0.84 29.57 16.11
C HIS A 9 -0.97 29.47 14.58
N GLY A 10 0.01 28.81 13.96
CA GLY A 10 0.00 28.44 12.55
C GLY A 10 -1.16 27.50 12.23
N ARG A 11 -1.94 27.88 11.22
CA ARG A 11 -2.91 27.01 10.54
C ARG A 11 -2.17 25.82 9.95
N VAL A 12 -2.29 24.64 10.56
CA VAL A 12 -1.77 23.41 9.96
C VAL A 12 -2.68 23.04 8.79
N ASN A 13 -2.21 23.32 7.58
CA ASN A 13 -2.84 22.92 6.32
C ASN A 13 -2.64 21.40 6.17
N VAL A 14 -3.71 20.61 6.23
CA VAL A 14 -3.72 19.13 6.16
C VAL A 14 -3.40 18.61 4.75
N ARG A 15 -2.55 19.33 4.01
CA ARG A 15 -2.01 18.96 2.68
C ARG A 15 -0.51 18.70 2.72
N GLU A 16 0.05 18.60 3.92
CA GLU A 16 1.46 18.27 4.17
C GLU A 16 1.54 17.05 5.10
N LYS A 17 0.76 16.00 4.79
CA LYS A 17 1.04 14.66 5.30
C LYS A 17 2.31 14.22 4.60
N SER A 18 3.44 14.44 5.28
CA SER A 18 4.78 14.02 4.88
C SER A 18 4.73 12.69 4.12
N ALA A 19 5.00 12.78 2.81
CA ALA A 19 5.38 11.65 1.98
C ALA A 19 6.64 11.07 2.62
N GLY A 20 6.45 10.13 3.54
CA GLY A 20 7.53 9.54 4.32
C GLY A 20 8.55 8.92 3.39
N ASP A 21 9.65 9.64 3.20
CA ASP A 21 10.93 9.23 2.60
C ASP A 21 10.80 8.22 1.45
N CYS A 22 10.22 8.66 0.34
CA CYS A 22 10.26 7.94 -0.93
C CYS A 22 11.71 7.92 -1.45
N LYS A 23 12.42 6.81 -1.25
CA LYS A 23 13.89 6.72 -1.35
C LYS A 23 14.45 6.50 -2.76
N GLN A 24 13.61 6.09 -3.72
CA GLN A 24 14.07 5.64 -5.03
C GLN A 24 13.37 6.37 -6.17
N LYS A 25 14.08 6.46 -7.30
CA LYS A 25 13.47 6.89 -8.57
C LYS A 25 12.34 5.91 -8.93
N PRO A 26 11.21 6.42 -9.49
CA PRO A 26 10.17 5.56 -10.03
C PRO A 26 10.72 4.53 -11.00
N GLY A 27 10.13 3.33 -11.01
CA GLY A 27 10.45 2.28 -11.97
C GLY A 27 11.69 1.44 -11.66
N VAL A 28 12.36 1.63 -10.51
CA VAL A 28 13.50 0.79 -10.06
C VAL A 28 13.07 -0.33 -9.11
N ILE A 29 12.05 -0.06 -8.30
CA ILE A 29 11.50 -0.98 -7.31
C ILE A 29 9.98 -0.96 -7.45
N ALA A 30 9.35 -2.12 -7.41
CA ALA A 30 7.92 -2.28 -7.43
C ALA A 30 7.44 -3.17 -6.25
N PRO A 31 6.22 -2.95 -5.75
CA PRO A 31 5.61 -3.87 -4.81
C PRO A 31 5.19 -5.17 -5.51
N VAL A 32 5.48 -6.29 -4.87
CA VAL A 32 4.99 -7.62 -5.23
C VAL A 32 3.97 -8.04 -4.20
N VAL A 33 2.76 -8.36 -4.65
CA VAL A 33 1.65 -8.82 -3.81
C VAL A 33 1.50 -10.33 -3.92
N ASP A 34 1.59 -11.02 -2.79
CA ASP A 34 1.26 -12.44 -2.69
C ASP A 34 -0.26 -12.63 -2.61
N LEU A 35 -0.87 -13.04 -3.72
CA LEU A 35 -2.31 -13.27 -3.83
C LEU A 35 -2.80 -14.46 -2.99
N LYS A 36 -1.92 -15.36 -2.54
CA LYS A 36 -2.28 -16.42 -1.60
C LYS A 36 -2.51 -15.88 -0.19
N ARG A 37 -1.88 -14.75 0.14
CA ARG A 37 -1.95 -14.12 1.48
C ARG A 37 -2.88 -12.92 1.52
N CYS A 38 -2.99 -12.17 0.44
CA CYS A 38 -3.77 -10.94 0.38
C CYS A 38 -5.27 -11.19 0.66
N GLU A 39 -5.84 -10.40 1.56
CA GLU A 39 -7.28 -10.44 1.91
C GLU A 39 -8.05 -9.19 1.44
N GLY A 40 -7.43 -8.31 0.65
CA GLY A 40 -8.11 -7.13 0.11
C GLY A 40 -8.55 -6.09 1.15
N LYS A 41 -7.87 -6.00 2.31
CA LYS A 41 -8.20 -5.05 3.40
C LYS A 41 -8.09 -3.57 2.99
N GLY A 42 -7.22 -3.26 2.03
CA GLY A 42 -7.10 -1.91 1.46
C GLY A 42 -6.16 -0.95 2.18
N ASP A 43 -5.50 -1.34 3.27
CA ASP A 43 -4.55 -0.47 3.97
C ASP A 43 -3.43 0.03 3.06
N CYS A 44 -2.96 -0.81 2.13
CA CYS A 44 -1.96 -0.44 1.12
C CYS A 44 -2.40 0.73 0.24
N VAL A 45 -3.68 0.84 -0.11
CA VAL A 45 -4.23 1.98 -0.89
C VAL A 45 -4.22 3.23 -0.03
N ALA A 46 -4.68 3.13 1.23
CA ALA A 46 -4.78 4.26 2.13
C ALA A 46 -3.42 4.90 2.48
N VAL A 47 -2.34 4.11 2.49
CA VAL A 47 -1.00 4.58 2.88
C VAL A 47 -0.07 4.86 1.70
N CYS A 48 -0.41 4.47 0.48
CA CYS A 48 0.48 4.64 -0.66
C CYS A 48 0.38 6.08 -1.21
N PRO A 49 1.45 6.89 -1.15
CA PRO A 49 1.40 8.27 -1.63
C PRO A 49 1.41 8.38 -3.16
N GLU A 50 1.81 7.32 -3.86
CA GLU A 50 1.98 7.31 -5.33
C GLU A 50 0.84 6.54 -6.03
N ASP A 51 -0.24 6.20 -5.31
CA ASP A 51 -1.43 5.51 -5.85
C ASP A 51 -1.10 4.24 -6.68
N VAL A 52 -0.18 3.44 -6.15
CA VAL A 52 0.33 2.24 -6.83
C VAL A 52 -0.69 1.10 -6.85
N PHE A 53 -1.53 1.02 -5.82
CA PHE A 53 -2.37 -0.13 -5.53
C PHE A 53 -3.82 0.10 -5.90
N GLU A 54 -4.49 -0.96 -6.34
CA GLU A 54 -5.94 -1.00 -6.55
C GLU A 54 -6.52 -2.24 -5.84
N ILE A 55 -7.56 -2.05 -5.02
CA ILE A 55 -8.34 -3.17 -4.47
C ILE A 55 -9.49 -3.48 -5.40
N ARG A 56 -9.44 -4.66 -6.02
CA ARG A 56 -10.52 -5.16 -6.88
C ARG A 56 -10.74 -6.65 -6.68
N ARG A 57 -11.79 -7.17 -7.32
CA ARG A 57 -12.06 -8.61 -7.31
C ARG A 57 -10.90 -9.36 -7.97
N ILE A 58 -10.54 -10.52 -7.43
CA ILE A 58 -9.51 -11.37 -8.03
C ILE A 58 -9.93 -11.82 -9.44
N ASP A 59 -8.99 -11.79 -10.39
CA ASP A 59 -9.23 -12.28 -11.75
C ASP A 59 -9.31 -13.81 -11.77
N ASN A 60 -10.01 -14.35 -12.76
CA ASN A 60 -10.16 -15.80 -12.86
C ASN A 60 -8.80 -16.49 -13.05
N ALA A 61 -7.90 -15.91 -13.86
CA ALA A 61 -6.57 -16.45 -14.13
C ALA A 61 -5.72 -16.60 -12.85
N ASP A 62 -5.75 -15.60 -11.97
CA ASP A 62 -5.04 -15.66 -10.69
C ASP A 62 -5.75 -16.61 -9.71
N TYR A 63 -7.09 -16.58 -9.68
CA TYR A 63 -7.89 -17.41 -8.80
C TYR A 63 -7.72 -18.91 -9.08
N VAL A 64 -7.60 -19.32 -10.35
CA VAL A 64 -7.34 -20.72 -10.69
C VAL A 64 -5.93 -21.15 -10.29
N GLY A 65 -4.97 -20.23 -10.18
CA GLY A 65 -3.62 -20.49 -9.66
C GLY A 65 -3.57 -20.72 -8.14
N LEU A 66 -4.65 -20.45 -7.41
CA LEU A 66 -4.72 -20.64 -5.96
C LEU A 66 -5.09 -22.07 -5.56
N ASP A 67 -4.46 -22.56 -4.50
CA ASP A 67 -4.82 -23.81 -3.84
C ASP A 67 -6.19 -23.73 -3.15
N LEU A 68 -6.80 -24.88 -2.86
CA LEU A 68 -8.16 -24.95 -2.29
C LEU A 68 -8.33 -24.15 -1.00
N MET A 69 -7.32 -24.19 -0.11
CA MET A 69 -7.31 -23.43 1.13
C MET A 69 -7.33 -21.91 0.88
N HIS A 70 -6.50 -21.41 -0.04
CA HIS A 70 -6.42 -19.98 -0.38
C HIS A 70 -7.69 -19.49 -1.09
N ARG A 71 -8.31 -20.35 -1.93
CA ARG A 71 -9.62 -20.03 -2.53
C ARG A 71 -10.71 -19.90 -1.47
N LEU A 72 -10.77 -20.80 -0.49
CA LEU A 72 -11.73 -20.71 0.61
C LEU A 72 -11.51 -19.44 1.43
N LYS A 73 -10.24 -19.15 1.78
CA LYS A 73 -9.84 -17.91 2.46
C LYS A 73 -10.35 -16.67 1.73
N LEU A 74 -10.12 -16.56 0.42
CA LEU A 74 -10.62 -15.41 -0.34
C LEU A 74 -12.15 -15.32 -0.36
N ARG A 75 -12.87 -16.45 -0.44
CA ARG A 75 -14.34 -16.43 -0.40
C ARG A 75 -14.87 -15.86 0.91
N VAL A 76 -14.27 -16.23 2.05
CA VAL A 76 -14.69 -15.71 3.36
C VAL A 76 -14.24 -14.26 3.60
N HIS A 77 -13.23 -13.78 2.87
CA HIS A 77 -12.71 -12.40 2.97
C HIS A 77 -13.12 -11.50 1.79
N GLY A 78 -14.20 -11.83 1.09
CA GLY A 78 -14.86 -10.90 0.15
C GLY A 78 -14.30 -10.91 -1.28
N MET A 79 -13.48 -11.90 -1.64
CA MET A 79 -12.99 -12.14 -3.00
C MET A 79 -12.23 -10.97 -3.63
N LYS A 80 -11.66 -10.09 -2.80
CA LYS A 80 -10.88 -8.92 -3.23
C LYS A 80 -9.40 -9.11 -2.88
N VAL A 81 -8.54 -8.59 -3.73
CA VAL A 81 -7.09 -8.57 -3.55
C VAL A 81 -6.53 -7.24 -4.05
N ALA A 82 -5.29 -6.94 -3.67
CA ALA A 82 -4.57 -5.78 -4.17
C ALA A 82 -3.81 -6.13 -5.46
N TYR A 83 -4.04 -5.37 -6.52
CA TYR A 83 -3.19 -5.34 -7.70
C TYR A 83 -2.39 -4.04 -7.73
N THR A 84 -1.39 -3.99 -8.60
CA THR A 84 -0.44 -2.86 -8.70
C THR A 84 -0.39 -2.30 -10.13
N PRO A 85 -1.50 -1.77 -10.69
CA PRO A 85 -1.52 -1.27 -12.06
C PRO A 85 -0.50 -0.14 -12.28
N ASN A 86 -0.21 0.65 -11.24
CA ASN A 86 0.74 1.75 -11.26
C ASN A 86 2.08 1.38 -10.59
N ALA A 87 2.49 0.10 -10.65
CA ALA A 87 3.74 -0.39 -10.01
C ALA A 87 4.98 0.45 -10.33
N HIS A 88 5.05 1.00 -11.55
CA HIS A 88 6.14 1.86 -12.02
C HIS A 88 6.25 3.19 -11.27
N ALA A 89 5.17 3.69 -10.66
CA ALA A 89 5.20 4.92 -9.86
C ALA A 89 5.80 4.71 -8.47
N CYS A 90 6.02 3.46 -8.04
CA CYS A 90 6.53 3.17 -6.71
C CYS A 90 7.91 3.82 -6.47
N ARG A 91 8.03 4.49 -5.33
CA ARG A 91 9.28 5.11 -4.86
C ARG A 91 9.89 4.44 -3.63
N SER A 92 9.46 3.21 -3.32
CA SER A 92 10.04 2.34 -2.27
C SER A 92 10.02 2.89 -0.82
N CYS A 93 9.01 3.67 -0.44
CA CYS A 93 8.87 4.16 0.95
C CYS A 93 8.61 3.04 1.98
N GLY A 94 8.09 1.88 1.55
CA GLY A 94 7.84 0.72 2.42
C GLY A 94 6.58 0.81 3.29
N LEU A 95 5.79 1.90 3.22
CA LEU A 95 4.58 2.08 4.03
C LEU A 95 3.56 0.96 3.81
N CYS A 96 3.36 0.51 2.57
CA CYS A 96 2.44 -0.58 2.24
C CYS A 96 2.86 -1.93 2.85
N VAL A 97 4.17 -2.16 3.01
CA VAL A 97 4.71 -3.39 3.62
C VAL A 97 4.35 -3.40 5.11
N THR A 98 4.60 -2.28 5.80
CA THR A 98 4.29 -2.14 7.23
C THR A 98 2.79 -2.15 7.50
N ALA A 99 1.98 -1.52 6.63
CA ALA A 99 0.55 -1.40 6.83
C ALA A 99 -0.23 -2.69 6.53
N CYS A 100 0.36 -3.66 5.83
CA CYS A 100 -0.36 -4.87 5.43
C CYS A 100 -0.52 -5.85 6.60
N PRO A 101 -1.74 -6.08 7.13
CA PRO A 101 -1.94 -6.97 8.28
C PRO A 101 -1.57 -8.43 7.96
N GLU A 102 -1.79 -8.84 6.70
CA GLU A 102 -1.49 -10.19 6.22
C GLU A 102 -0.01 -10.40 5.88
N ARG A 103 0.81 -9.33 5.92
CA ARG A 103 2.20 -9.33 5.47
C ARG A 103 2.35 -9.91 4.05
N ALA A 104 1.42 -9.54 3.17
CA ALA A 104 1.31 -10.05 1.81
C ALA A 104 2.10 -9.23 0.77
N ILE A 105 2.77 -8.15 1.18
CA ILE A 105 3.42 -7.20 0.27
C ILE A 105 4.93 -7.20 0.55
N THR A 106 5.73 -7.28 -0.51
CA THR A 106 7.18 -7.07 -0.47
C THR A 106 7.58 -6.06 -1.54
N LEU A 107 8.79 -5.49 -1.43
CA LEU A 107 9.37 -4.62 -2.45
C LEU A 107 10.49 -5.37 -3.16
N ALA A 108 10.45 -5.42 -4.49
CA ALA A 108 11.46 -6.08 -5.31
C ALA A 108 11.94 -5.14 -6.43
N ARG A 109 13.16 -5.33 -6.92
CA ARG A 109 13.66 -4.59 -8.08
C ARG A 109 12.88 -5.02 -9.33
N THR A 110 12.52 -4.05 -10.15
CA THR A 110 12.01 -4.29 -11.51
C THR A 110 13.20 -4.71 -12.38
N ALA A 111 13.00 -5.75 -13.20
CA ALA A 111 14.00 -6.26 -14.14
C ALA A 111 14.05 -5.38 -15.40
#